data_AF-A0A533VNU3-F1
#
_entry.id   AF-A0A533VNU3-F1
#
_cell.length_a   1.000
_cell.length_b   1.000
_cell.length_c   1.000
_cell.angle_alpha   90.00
_cell.angle_beta   90.00
_cell.angle_gamma   90.00
#
_symmetry.space_group_name_H-M   'P 1'
#
loop_
_entity.id
_entity.type
_entity.pdbx_description
1 polymer ?
#
loop_
_entity_poly.entity_id
_entity_poly.type
_entity_poly.pdbx_seq_one_letter_code
_entity_poly.pdbx_strand_id
1 'polypeptide(L)' 'MTLQKKIDSYTAEEIARTFLAQYHSVFGTKTRFEDGIWLVEAKTLSSSGASVKKVRIESKTGRIIKVE' A
#
# COMPACT_ATOMS: atom_id res chain seq x y z
N MET A 1 15.40 25.58 3.56
CA MET A 1 15.50 24.12 3.28
C MET A 1 14.13 23.51 3.50
N THR A 2 13.41 23.14 2.44
CA THR A 2 12.10 22.51 2.56
C THR A 2 12.30 21.04 2.88
N LEU A 3 11.93 20.60 4.09
CA LEU A 3 11.80 19.18 4.41
C LEU A 3 10.72 18.60 3.50
N GLN A 4 11.12 17.97 2.39
CA GLN A 4 10.20 17.10 1.64
C GLN A 4 9.83 15.96 2.59
N LYS A 5 8.65 16.05 3.20
CA LYS A 5 8.13 15.06 4.12
C LYS A 5 7.74 13.83 3.31
N LYS A 6 8.69 12.89 3.17
CA LYS A 6 8.42 11.56 2.61
C LYS A 6 7.49 10.82 3.56
N ILE A 7 6.61 10.01 2.99
CA ILE A 7 5.77 9.12 3.79
C ILE A 7 6.64 7.98 4.33
N ASP A 8 6.40 7.61 5.56
CA ASP A 8 7.01 6.44 6.21
C ASP A 8 6.24 5.15 5.87
N SER A 9 6.75 4.01 6.34
CA SER A 9 6.18 2.69 6.07
C SER A 9 4.77 2.51 6.64
N TYR A 10 4.47 3.12 7.79
CA TYR A 10 3.15 3.04 8.41
C TYR A 10 2.14 3.83 7.59
N THR A 11 2.50 5.05 7.17
CA THR A 11 1.65 5.85 6.27
C THR A 11 1.38 5.12 4.94
N ALA A 12 2.40 4.48 4.35
CA ALA A 12 2.22 3.71 3.12
C ALA A 12 1.30 2.49 3.30
N GLU A 13 1.44 1.78 4.43
CA GLU A 13 0.59 0.65 4.79
C GLU A 13 -0.88 1.07 4.95
N GLU A 14 -1.13 2.16 5.68
CA GLU A 14 -2.48 2.68 5.88
C GLU A 14 -3.12 3.11 4.55
N ILE A 15 -2.39 3.79 3.66
CA ILE A 15 -2.88 4.14 2.32
C ILE A 15 -3.30 2.90 1.54
N ALA A 16 -2.45 1.86 1.50
CA ALA A 16 -2.76 0.62 0.81
C ALA A 16 -3.96 -0.10 1.42
N ARG A 17 -4.03 -0.15 2.76
CA ARG A 17 -5.13 -0.78 3.50
C ARG A 17 -6.45 -0.09 3.24
N THR A 18 -6.50 1.24 3.37
CA THR A 18 -7.71 2.04 3.12
C THR A 18 -8.16 1.92 1.66
N PHE A 19 -7.22 1.88 0.71
CA PHE A 19 -7.55 1.67 -0.69
C PHE A 19 -8.18 0.30 -0.94
N LEU A 20 -7.54 -0.77 -0.45
CA LEU A 20 -8.01 -2.14 -0.68
C LEU A 20 -9.27 -2.49 0.11
N ALA A 21 -9.47 -1.87 1.29
CA ALA A 21 -10.65 -2.06 2.13
C ALA A 21 -11.96 -1.62 1.44
N GLN A 22 -11.88 -0.80 0.40
CA GLN A 22 -13.05 -0.42 -0.41
C GLN A 22 -13.64 -1.58 -1.21
N TYR A 23 -12.84 -2.62 -1.49
CA TYR A 23 -13.22 -3.73 -2.36
C TYR A 23 -13.08 -5.11 -1.70
N HIS A 24 -12.23 -5.22 -0.67
CA HIS A 24 -11.87 -6.48 -0.05
C HIS A 24 -11.72 -6.35 1.47
N SER A 25 -11.88 -7.44 2.21
CA SER A 25 -11.46 -7.49 3.61
C SER A 25 -9.93 -7.68 3.69
N VAL A 26 -9.22 -6.72 4.29
CA VAL A 26 -7.77 -6.76 4.47
C VAL A 26 -7.42 -7.28 5.87
N PHE A 27 -6.62 -8.34 5.96
CA PHE A 27 -6.31 -9.01 7.25
C PHE A 27 -4.81 -9.21 7.50
N GLY A 28 -3.95 -8.66 6.64
CA GLY A 28 -2.51 -8.58 6.91
C GLY A 28 -1.77 -7.87 5.79
N THR A 29 -0.71 -7.15 6.14
CA THR A 29 0.09 -6.35 5.22
C THR A 29 1.58 -6.62 5.45
N LYS A 30 2.36 -6.48 4.39
CA LYS A 30 3.83 -6.43 4.43
C LYS A 30 4.28 -5.28 3.56
N THR A 31 5.20 -4.48 4.08
CA THR A 31 5.65 -3.25 3.41
C THR A 31 7.14 -3.31 3.19
N ARG A 32 7.58 -2.96 1.97
CA ARG A 32 9.01 -2.83 1.61
C ARG A 32 9.24 -1.55 0.82
N PHE A 33 10.43 -0.99 0.93
CA PHE A 33 10.84 0.22 0.22
C PHE A 33 11.87 -0.11 -0.84
N GLU A 34 11.62 0.30 -2.09
CA GLU A 34 12.51 0.05 -3.22
C GLU A 34 12.44 1.22 -4.20
N ASP A 35 13.58 1.79 -4.57
CA ASP A 35 13.70 2.85 -5.59
C ASP A 35 12.73 4.04 -5.42
N GLY A 36 12.50 4.49 -4.19
CA GLY A 36 11.58 5.61 -3.93
C GLY A 36 10.10 5.25 -3.96
N ILE A 37 9.78 3.96 -4.02
CA ILE A 37 8.43 3.40 -4.04
C ILE A 37 8.25 2.51 -2.81
N TRP A 38 7.12 2.69 -2.13
CA TRP A 38 6.63 1.73 -1.15
C TRP A 38 5.84 0.64 -1.87
N LEU A 39 6.26 -0.61 -1.71
CA LEU A 39 5.52 -1.78 -2.16
C LEU A 39 4.84 -2.40 -0.95
N VAL A 40 3.52 -2.39 -0.95
CA VAL A 40 2.69 -2.99 0.10
C VAL A 40 2.00 -4.23 -0.45
N GLU A 41 2.28 -5.38 0.14
CA GLU A 41 1.62 -6.65 -0.15
C GLU A 41 0.57 -6.91 0.92
N ALA A 42 -0.70 -6.94 0.52
CA ALA A 42 -1.83 -7.11 1.41
C ALA A 42 -2.54 -8.44 1.14
N LYS A 43 -2.80 -9.20 2.20
CA LYS A 43 -3.70 -10.35 2.14
C LYS A 43 -5.13 -9.85 2.21
N THR A 44 -5.90 -10.22 1.20
CA THR A 44 -7.28 -9.76 0.96
C THR A 44 -8.21 -10.96 0.85
N LEU A 45 -9.44 -10.83 1.36
CA LEU A 45 -10.49 -11.81 1.23
C LEU A 45 -11.67 -11.14 0.52
N SER A 46 -12.24 -11.85 -0.44
CA SER A 46 -13.44 -11.44 -1.17
C SER A 46 -14.32 -12.65 -1.46
N SER A 47 -15.48 -12.42 -2.07
CA SER A 47 -16.40 -13.50 -2.46
C SER A 47 -15.76 -14.57 -3.35
N SER A 48 -14.71 -14.22 -4.10
CA SER A 48 -13.94 -15.14 -4.94
C SER A 48 -12.80 -15.87 -4.21
N GLY A 49 -12.66 -15.65 -2.90
CA GLY A 49 -11.63 -16.28 -2.06
C GLY A 49 -10.52 -15.33 -1.61
N ALA A 50 -9.49 -15.92 -0.99
CA ALA A 50 -8.33 -15.21 -0.49
C ALA A 50 -7.33 -14.92 -1.62
N SER A 51 -6.72 -13.75 -1.61
CA SER A 51 -5.74 -13.31 -2.61
C SER A 51 -4.73 -12.36 -2.00
N VAL A 52 -3.53 -12.29 -2.59
CA VAL A 52 -2.52 -11.29 -2.23
C VAL A 52 -2.54 -10.19 -3.28
N LYS A 53 -2.74 -8.96 -2.83
CA LYS A 53 -2.73 -7.75 -3.67
C LYS A 53 -1.47 -6.96 -3.40
N LYS A 54 -0.87 -6.39 -4.45
CA LYS A 54 0.33 -5.55 -4.34
C LYS A 54 0.00 -4.13 -4.74
N VAL A 55 0.32 -3.17 -3.86
CA VAL A 55 0.09 -1.74 -4.09
C VAL A 55 1.45 -1.06 -4.13
N ARG A 56 1.70 -0.30 -5.21
CA ARG A 56 2.92 0.50 -5.37
C ARG A 56 2.57 1.96 -5.09
N ILE A 57 3.25 2.59 -4.14
CA ILE A 57 2.95 3.93 -3.63
C ILE A 57 4.20 4.81 -3.75
N GLU A 58 4.06 5.97 -4.36
CA GLU A 58 5.15 6.93 -4.46
C GLU A 58 5.48 7.54 -3.09
N SER A 59 6.75 7.48 -2.68
CA SER A 59 7.15 7.85 -1.32
C SER A 59 7.11 9.34 -0.99
N LYS A 60 7.10 10.22 -2.00
CA LYS A 60 7.07 11.67 -1.76
C LYS A 60 5.64 12.16 -1.57
N THR A 61 4.67 11.59 -2.29
CA THR A 61 3.29 12.08 -2.33
C THR A 61 2.27 11.16 -1.67
N GLY A 62 2.57 9.87 -1.47
CA GLY A 62 1.55 8.90 -1.06
C GLY A 62 0.62 8.47 -2.19
N ARG A 63 0.90 8.86 -3.43
CA ARG A 63 0.09 8.49 -4.58
C ARG A 63 0.27 7.01 -4.93
N ILE A 64 -0.85 6.30 -5.09
CA ILE A 64 -0.86 4.94 -5.63
C ILE A 64 -0.51 5.00 -7.12
N ILE A 65 0.54 4.29 -7.50
CA ILE A 65 1.07 4.21 -8.87
C ILE A 65 0.43 3.01 -9.60
N LYS A 66 0.34 1.86 -8.92
CA LYS A 66 -0.15 0.60 -9.50
C LYS A 66 -0.74 -0.32 -8.44
N VAL A 67 -1.72 -1.13 -8.84
CA VAL A 67 -2.30 -2.21 -8.05
C VAL A 67 -2.31 -3.49 -8.89
N GLU A 68 -1.86 -4.59 -8.30
CA GLU A 68 -1.77 -5.93 -8.92
C GLU A 68 -2.52 -6.94 -8.05
#